data_AF-E3ZPK6-F1
#
_entry.id   AF-E3ZPK6-F1
#
_cell.length_a   1.000
_cell.length_b   1.000
_cell.length_c   1.000
_cell.angle_alpha   90.00
_cell.angle_beta   90.00
_cell.angle_gamma   90.00
#
_symmetry.space_group_name_H-M   'P 1'
#
loop_
_entity.id
_entity.type
_entity.pdbx_description
1 polymer ?
#
loop_
_entity_poly.entity_id
_entity_poly.type
_entity_poly.pdbx_seq_one_letter_code
_entity_poly.pdbx_strand_id
1 'polypeptide(L)'
;MVQQIMIQGTASDAGKSVLVAGLCRLFKNKGFRVVPFKSQNMSLNSFITATGEEMGRAQVFQAEAAGVFPDVRMNPVLLKPTNDRQSQVIFMGSILANMDAVSYHDFKQTLIPKIQAVYQSLAAENDIIVLEGAGSPAEINLNDRDIVNMGMAKMVDAPVILVADIDKGGVFASIYGTIMLLKDEERARLKGVIINKFRGDVALLQPGIEMIEALTNVPVIGVIPYANLQLEEEDSVALSGKKTTADDNALLDIAIVCLPRISNFTDFHVLEIQPDISVRYIRSTNDFGNPDLLIIPGSKNTIEDMAFLEESGLKKAIQHFAEKNGKIIGICGGYQMLGEKMLDPNQVESSQLEIAGLGLLHTETTFQDQKQTTQISGVTLSGEQVEGYEIHMGKTTRSKNTQPFCEIQAVNGNSEIHQDGAVSASKNIIGTYIHGVFDNSTFLKNLFHELLMKKQQMTYPHEITPLKAHKEQEYNKLATLLEKNIQMDKLEKIMKGETICVSIPKPAIKE
;
A
#
# COMPACT_ATOMS: atom_id res chain seq x y z
N MET A 1 -11.57 -25.67 -15.12
CA MET A 1 -12.15 -24.72 -14.15
C MET A 1 -11.02 -24.13 -13.36
N VAL A 2 -11.03 -22.82 -13.13
CA VAL A 2 -10.07 -22.15 -12.26
C VAL A 2 -10.17 -22.73 -10.84
N GLN A 3 -9.04 -22.90 -10.15
CA GLN A 3 -9.06 -23.13 -8.71
C GLN A 3 -9.06 -21.80 -7.98
N GLN A 4 -9.77 -21.71 -6.88
CA GLN A 4 -9.96 -20.45 -6.17
C GLN A 4 -9.92 -20.66 -4.67
N ILE A 5 -9.38 -19.68 -3.96
CA ILE A 5 -9.34 -19.67 -2.51
C ILE A 5 -9.45 -18.24 -2.03
N MET A 6 -10.33 -17.99 -1.05
CA MET A 6 -10.49 -16.67 -0.47
C MET A 6 -9.88 -16.61 0.93
N ILE A 7 -9.07 -15.60 1.16
CA ILE A 7 -8.40 -15.31 2.43
C ILE A 7 -9.14 -14.17 3.12
N GLN A 8 -9.84 -14.47 4.20
CA GLN A 8 -10.50 -13.49 5.07
C GLN A 8 -9.76 -13.40 6.40
N GLY A 9 -10.03 -12.38 7.20
CA GLY A 9 -9.29 -12.12 8.44
C GLY A 9 -10.25 -11.87 9.60
N THR A 10 -9.83 -12.13 10.83
CA THR A 10 -10.60 -11.72 12.02
C THR A 10 -10.54 -10.21 12.27
N ALA A 11 -9.60 -9.52 11.60
CA ALA A 11 -9.41 -8.07 11.64
C ALA A 11 -8.79 -7.56 10.32
N SER A 12 -8.82 -6.25 10.08
CA SER A 12 -8.27 -5.60 8.88
C SER A 12 -6.78 -5.90 8.66
N ASP A 13 -5.98 -5.88 9.71
CA ASP A 13 -4.52 -6.04 9.71
C ASP A 13 -4.06 -7.43 10.18
N ALA A 14 -4.92 -8.44 10.08
CA ALA A 14 -4.60 -9.83 10.44
C ALA A 14 -3.48 -10.47 9.58
N GLY A 15 -3.02 -9.78 8.54
CA GLY A 15 -1.99 -10.24 7.60
C GLY A 15 -2.52 -10.90 6.33
N LYS A 16 -3.79 -10.64 5.94
CA LYS A 16 -4.41 -11.18 4.72
C LYS A 16 -3.56 -10.88 3.47
N SER A 17 -3.22 -9.61 3.26
CA SER A 17 -2.54 -9.14 2.05
C SER A 17 -1.17 -9.79 1.87
N VAL A 18 -0.43 -9.97 2.97
CA VAL A 18 0.84 -10.70 3.01
C VAL A 18 0.61 -12.18 2.67
N LEU A 19 -0.36 -12.84 3.29
CA LEU A 19 -0.65 -14.25 3.00
C LEU A 19 -1.11 -14.47 1.55
N VAL A 20 -1.93 -13.58 0.99
CA VAL A 20 -2.32 -13.62 -0.43
C VAL A 20 -1.11 -13.49 -1.35
N ALA A 21 -0.20 -12.54 -1.08
CA ALA A 21 1.02 -12.40 -1.85
C ALA A 21 1.93 -13.64 -1.75
N GLY A 22 2.08 -14.19 -0.54
CA GLY A 22 2.86 -15.40 -0.31
C GLY A 22 2.29 -16.62 -1.02
N LEU A 23 0.96 -16.81 -0.99
CA LEU A 23 0.28 -17.87 -1.73
C LEU A 23 0.42 -17.68 -3.24
N CYS A 24 0.27 -16.45 -3.74
CA CYS A 24 0.53 -16.14 -5.15
C CYS A 24 1.96 -16.52 -5.55
N ARG A 25 2.98 -16.12 -4.77
CA ARG A 25 4.36 -16.49 -5.06
C ARG A 25 4.59 -18.01 -4.98
N LEU A 26 4.01 -18.68 -4.00
CA LEU A 26 4.09 -20.13 -3.85
C LEU A 26 3.53 -20.85 -5.08
N PHE A 27 2.32 -20.50 -5.52
CA PHE A 27 1.70 -21.12 -6.69
C PHE A 27 2.44 -20.79 -7.99
N LYS A 28 2.94 -19.56 -8.14
CA LYS A 28 3.83 -19.20 -9.26
C LYS A 28 5.09 -20.06 -9.26
N ASN A 29 5.71 -20.30 -8.10
CA ASN A 29 6.91 -21.13 -7.99
C ASN A 29 6.62 -22.61 -8.29
N LYS A 30 5.37 -23.07 -8.10
CA LYS A 30 4.88 -24.38 -8.55
C LYS A 30 4.49 -24.42 -10.05
N GLY A 31 4.64 -23.32 -10.79
CA GLY A 31 4.40 -23.25 -12.23
C GLY A 31 2.96 -22.95 -12.66
N PHE A 32 2.08 -22.54 -11.74
CA PHE A 32 0.71 -22.15 -12.06
C PHE A 32 0.63 -20.70 -12.54
N ARG A 33 -0.32 -20.43 -13.46
CA ARG A 33 -0.77 -19.07 -13.75
C ARG A 33 -1.71 -18.63 -12.65
N VAL A 34 -1.21 -17.81 -11.74
CA VAL A 34 -1.93 -17.34 -10.55
C VAL A 34 -2.08 -15.83 -10.59
N VAL A 35 -3.23 -15.34 -10.15
CA VAL A 35 -3.47 -13.90 -9.97
C VAL A 35 -4.17 -13.62 -8.64
N PRO A 36 -3.88 -12.48 -7.99
CA PRO A 36 -4.66 -12.02 -6.86
C PRO A 36 -5.99 -11.41 -7.30
N PHE A 37 -6.96 -11.36 -6.39
CA PHE A 37 -8.20 -10.62 -6.62
C PHE A 37 -8.76 -10.04 -5.32
N LYS A 38 -8.92 -8.72 -5.26
CA LYS A 38 -9.62 -8.02 -4.18
C LYS A 38 -10.70 -7.13 -4.79
N SER A 39 -11.95 -7.58 -4.71
CA SER A 39 -13.11 -6.91 -5.34
C SER A 39 -13.20 -5.42 -5.03
N GLN A 40 -12.91 -5.04 -3.78
CA GLN A 40 -12.83 -3.66 -3.34
C GLN A 40 -11.68 -3.47 -2.34
N ASN A 41 -10.87 -2.46 -2.58
CA ASN A 41 -9.88 -1.96 -1.62
C ASN A 41 -10.23 -0.52 -1.19
N MET A 42 -9.75 -0.11 -0.03
CA MET A 42 -9.79 1.26 0.45
C MET A 42 -8.38 1.67 0.90
N SER A 43 -7.71 2.52 0.13
CA SER A 43 -6.34 2.95 0.42
C SER A 43 -6.00 4.29 -0.23
N LEU A 44 -5.12 5.06 0.42
CA LEU A 44 -4.51 6.24 -0.18
C LEU A 44 -3.32 5.89 -1.08
N ASN A 45 -2.69 4.74 -0.85
CA ASN A 45 -1.57 4.25 -1.63
C ASN A 45 -2.04 3.56 -2.90
N SER A 46 -1.62 4.10 -4.05
CA SER A 46 -1.98 3.54 -5.35
C SER A 46 -0.78 3.50 -6.28
N PHE A 47 -0.93 2.80 -7.39
CA PHE A 47 0.03 2.70 -8.48
C PHE A 47 -0.72 2.94 -9.78
N ILE A 48 0.00 3.34 -10.82
CA ILE A 48 -0.56 3.50 -12.17
C ILE A 48 -0.07 2.35 -13.05
N THR A 49 -0.95 1.62 -13.70
CA THR A 49 -0.57 0.53 -14.60
C THR A 49 0.15 1.06 -15.84
N ALA A 50 0.76 0.18 -16.64
CA ALA A 50 1.39 0.55 -17.92
C ALA A 50 0.41 1.24 -18.91
N THR A 51 -0.89 1.01 -18.73
CA THR A 51 -2.00 1.56 -19.52
C THR A 51 -2.55 2.87 -18.92
N GLY A 52 -1.98 3.39 -17.82
CA GLY A 52 -2.41 4.64 -17.21
C GLY A 52 -3.56 4.52 -16.21
N GLU A 53 -3.90 3.31 -15.77
CA GLU A 53 -5.06 3.05 -14.90
C GLU A 53 -4.63 2.94 -13.43
N GLU A 54 -5.44 3.47 -12.51
CA GLU A 54 -5.10 3.49 -11.08
C GLU A 54 -5.48 2.19 -10.33
N MET A 55 -4.58 1.70 -9.48
CA MET A 55 -4.78 0.47 -8.70
C MET A 55 -4.24 0.60 -7.27
N GLY A 56 -4.83 -0.08 -6.29
CA GLY A 56 -4.30 -0.11 -4.91
C GLY A 56 -2.92 -0.77 -4.81
N ARG A 57 -2.00 -0.19 -4.02
CA ARG A 57 -0.61 -0.67 -3.89
C ARG A 57 -0.50 -2.10 -3.33
N ALA A 58 -1.39 -2.50 -2.43
CA ALA A 58 -1.42 -3.87 -1.91
C ALA A 58 -1.67 -4.92 -3.01
N GLN A 59 -2.52 -4.64 -4.00
CA GLN A 59 -2.76 -5.57 -5.10
C GLN A 59 -1.65 -5.53 -6.15
N VAL A 60 -0.96 -4.39 -6.30
CA VAL A 60 0.28 -4.32 -7.09
C VAL A 60 1.35 -5.22 -6.48
N PHE A 61 1.55 -5.11 -5.16
CA PHE A 61 2.43 -5.97 -4.39
C PHE A 61 2.09 -7.47 -4.54
N GLN A 62 0.80 -7.82 -4.58
CA GLN A 62 0.35 -9.20 -4.82
C GLN A 62 0.56 -9.65 -6.27
N ALA A 63 0.38 -8.76 -7.25
CA ALA A 63 0.63 -9.03 -8.67
C ALA A 63 2.13 -9.28 -8.91
N GLU A 64 2.99 -8.46 -8.31
CA GLU A 64 4.45 -8.65 -8.28
C GLU A 64 4.79 -10.01 -7.66
N ALA A 65 4.17 -10.37 -6.53
CA ALA A 65 4.35 -11.69 -5.91
C ALA A 65 3.86 -12.85 -6.81
N ALA A 66 2.79 -12.66 -7.58
CA ALA A 66 2.33 -13.61 -8.59
C ALA A 66 3.22 -13.67 -9.85
N GLY A 67 4.17 -12.75 -10.02
CA GLY A 67 5.03 -12.67 -11.21
C GLY A 67 4.29 -12.19 -12.46
N VAL A 68 3.20 -11.45 -12.29
CA VAL A 68 2.38 -10.87 -13.37
C VAL A 68 2.42 -9.35 -13.31
N PHE A 69 2.11 -8.68 -14.43
CA PHE A 69 1.99 -7.23 -14.43
C PHE A 69 0.75 -6.78 -13.65
N PRO A 70 0.81 -5.64 -12.93
CA PRO A 70 -0.37 -5.04 -12.31
C PRO A 70 -1.48 -4.79 -13.33
N ASP A 71 -2.68 -5.28 -13.03
CA ASP A 71 -3.87 -5.20 -13.86
C ASP A 71 -5.06 -4.80 -12.97
N VAL A 72 -5.75 -3.71 -13.32
CA VAL A 72 -6.86 -3.18 -12.51
C VAL A 72 -8.02 -4.17 -12.34
N ARG A 73 -8.13 -5.21 -13.17
CA ARG A 73 -9.08 -6.31 -12.96
C ARG A 73 -8.86 -7.04 -11.63
N MET A 74 -7.62 -7.07 -11.12
CA MET A 74 -7.30 -7.67 -9.82
C MET A 74 -7.78 -6.81 -8.64
N ASN A 75 -8.09 -5.52 -8.86
CA ASN A 75 -8.71 -4.62 -7.90
C ASN A 75 -9.72 -3.67 -8.59
N PRO A 76 -10.90 -4.17 -8.99
CA PRO A 76 -11.79 -3.42 -9.86
C PRO A 76 -12.43 -2.22 -9.17
N VAL A 77 -12.55 -2.21 -7.83
CA VAL A 77 -13.05 -1.07 -7.06
C VAL A 77 -11.97 -0.60 -6.08
N LEU A 78 -11.58 0.67 -6.19
CA LEU A 78 -10.68 1.33 -5.24
C LEU A 78 -11.39 2.55 -4.63
N LEU A 79 -11.44 2.59 -3.31
CA LEU A 79 -11.92 3.74 -2.55
C LEU A 79 -10.74 4.53 -2.00
N LYS A 80 -10.70 5.83 -2.28
CA LYS A 80 -9.71 6.75 -1.69
C LYS A 80 -10.43 7.74 -0.78
N PRO A 81 -10.33 7.60 0.56
CA PRO A 81 -10.91 8.55 1.48
C PRO A 81 -10.37 9.96 1.19
N THR A 82 -11.26 10.93 0.95
CA THR A 82 -10.87 12.33 0.76
C THR A 82 -10.97 13.11 2.07
N ASN A 83 -11.95 12.73 2.90
CA ASN A 83 -12.13 13.19 4.27
C ASN A 83 -12.82 12.08 5.08
N ASP A 84 -13.30 12.38 6.29
CA ASP A 84 -13.86 11.38 7.19
C ASP A 84 -15.26 10.88 6.78
N ARG A 85 -15.89 11.50 5.77
CA ARG A 85 -17.26 11.20 5.34
C ARG A 85 -17.37 10.81 3.87
N GLN A 86 -16.37 11.12 3.05
CA GLN A 86 -16.39 10.95 1.60
C GLN A 86 -15.19 10.17 1.09
N SER A 87 -15.43 9.42 0.03
CA SER A 87 -14.42 8.69 -0.72
C SER A 87 -14.56 8.94 -2.21
N GLN A 88 -13.42 9.09 -2.88
CA GLN A 88 -13.34 8.96 -4.32
C GLN A 88 -13.48 7.47 -4.67
N VAL A 89 -14.47 7.16 -5.50
CA VAL A 89 -14.75 5.82 -6.02
C VAL A 89 -14.09 5.69 -7.37
N ILE A 90 -13.15 4.77 -7.49
CA ILE A 90 -12.45 4.41 -8.72
C ILE A 90 -12.95 3.03 -9.16
N PHE A 91 -13.35 2.91 -10.42
CA PHE A 91 -13.76 1.65 -11.01
C PHE A 91 -12.90 1.36 -12.24
N MET A 92 -12.28 0.18 -12.29
CA MET A 92 -11.36 -0.21 -13.38
C MET A 92 -10.29 0.87 -13.64
N GLY A 93 -9.73 1.40 -12.56
CA GLY A 93 -8.68 2.41 -12.56
C GLY A 93 -9.03 3.81 -13.09
N SER A 94 -10.31 4.08 -13.33
CA SER A 94 -10.81 5.43 -13.65
C SER A 94 -11.72 5.96 -12.55
N ILE A 95 -11.69 7.27 -12.30
CA ILE A 95 -12.61 7.92 -11.36
C ILE A 95 -14.03 7.71 -11.86
N LEU A 96 -14.88 7.15 -10.99
CA LEU A 96 -16.30 6.97 -11.24
C LEU A 96 -17.10 8.14 -10.66
N ALA A 97 -16.87 8.47 -9.38
CA ALA A 97 -17.51 9.58 -8.68
C ALA A 97 -16.85 9.81 -7.30
N ASN A 98 -17.17 10.95 -6.67
CA ASN A 98 -16.99 11.11 -5.23
C ASN A 98 -18.33 10.81 -4.54
N MET A 99 -18.33 9.97 -3.51
CA MET A 99 -19.55 9.57 -2.79
C MET A 99 -19.30 9.59 -1.29
N ASP A 100 -20.33 9.97 -0.52
CA ASP A 100 -20.33 9.69 0.91
C ASP A 100 -20.57 8.19 1.19
N ALA A 101 -20.29 7.77 2.43
CA ALA A 101 -20.38 6.37 2.83
C ALA A 101 -21.78 5.75 2.65
N VAL A 102 -22.85 6.53 2.85
CA VAL A 102 -24.25 6.06 2.75
C VAL A 102 -24.61 5.88 1.27
N SER A 103 -24.36 6.91 0.46
CA SER A 103 -24.57 6.89 -0.99
C SER A 103 -23.80 5.74 -1.64
N TYR A 104 -22.55 5.51 -1.21
CA TYR A 104 -21.75 4.38 -1.70
C TYR A 104 -22.35 3.02 -1.29
N HIS A 105 -22.87 2.90 -0.07
CA HIS A 105 -23.48 1.66 0.42
C HIS A 105 -24.75 1.24 -0.38
N ASP A 106 -25.47 2.20 -0.94
CA ASP A 106 -26.55 1.95 -1.89
C ASP A 106 -26.01 1.63 -3.29
N PHE A 107 -25.05 2.42 -3.76
CA PHE A 107 -24.49 2.30 -5.10
C PHE A 107 -23.78 0.96 -5.35
N LYS A 108 -23.09 0.39 -4.36
CA LYS A 108 -22.29 -0.84 -4.50
C LYS A 108 -23.04 -2.03 -5.07
N GLN A 109 -24.37 -2.10 -4.91
CA GLN A 109 -25.19 -3.16 -5.50
C GLN A 109 -25.14 -3.15 -7.04
N THR A 110 -25.02 -1.96 -7.64
CA THR A 110 -24.90 -1.80 -9.09
C THR A 110 -23.55 -2.30 -9.64
N LEU A 111 -22.54 -2.45 -8.76
CA LEU A 111 -21.21 -2.93 -9.10
C LEU A 111 -21.11 -4.46 -9.12
N ILE A 112 -22.00 -5.17 -8.42
CA ILE A 112 -22.00 -6.65 -8.33
C ILE A 112 -21.87 -7.33 -9.71
N PRO A 113 -22.76 -7.07 -10.70
CA PRO A 113 -22.66 -7.74 -11.99
C PRO A 113 -21.36 -7.39 -12.73
N LYS A 114 -20.83 -6.19 -12.53
CA LYS A 114 -19.57 -5.75 -13.14
C LYS A 114 -18.37 -6.46 -12.51
N ILE A 115 -18.32 -6.54 -11.18
CA ILE A 115 -17.28 -7.27 -10.43
C ILE A 115 -17.29 -8.75 -10.82
N GLN A 116 -18.48 -9.35 -10.94
CA GLN A 116 -18.61 -10.74 -11.37
C GLN A 116 -18.06 -10.96 -12.79
N ALA A 117 -18.37 -10.08 -13.73
CA ALA A 117 -17.83 -10.16 -15.09
C ALA A 117 -16.30 -10.00 -15.13
N VAL A 118 -15.75 -9.06 -14.34
CA VAL A 118 -14.30 -8.88 -14.20
C VAL A 118 -13.65 -10.15 -13.64
N TYR A 119 -14.19 -10.71 -12.55
CA TYR A 119 -13.70 -11.95 -11.97
C TYR A 119 -13.70 -13.10 -12.99
N GLN A 120 -14.81 -13.27 -13.72
CA GLN A 120 -14.94 -14.33 -14.74
C GLN A 120 -13.91 -14.18 -15.86
N SER A 121 -13.56 -12.96 -16.25
CA SER A 121 -12.51 -12.72 -17.26
C SER A 121 -11.14 -13.20 -16.76
N LEU A 122 -10.77 -12.90 -15.51
CA LEU A 122 -9.54 -13.41 -14.90
C LEU A 122 -9.57 -14.93 -14.73
N ALA A 123 -10.72 -15.48 -14.34
CA ALA A 123 -10.91 -16.92 -14.16
C ALA A 123 -10.77 -17.72 -15.47
N ALA A 124 -11.09 -17.10 -16.62
CA ALA A 124 -10.92 -17.73 -17.93
C ALA A 124 -9.45 -17.80 -18.37
N GLU A 125 -8.60 -16.91 -17.85
CA GLU A 125 -7.20 -16.73 -18.26
C GLU A 125 -6.19 -17.44 -17.34
N ASN A 126 -6.59 -17.83 -16.12
CA ASN A 126 -5.69 -18.28 -15.07
C ASN A 126 -6.04 -19.67 -14.52
N ASP A 127 -5.04 -20.32 -13.92
CA ASP A 127 -5.20 -21.63 -13.28
C ASP A 127 -5.70 -21.48 -11.83
N ILE A 128 -5.23 -20.43 -11.14
CA ILE A 128 -5.53 -20.15 -9.73
C ILE A 128 -5.88 -18.67 -9.53
N ILE A 129 -6.93 -18.39 -8.76
CA ILE A 129 -7.18 -17.04 -8.22
C ILE A 129 -7.14 -17.07 -6.70
N VAL A 130 -6.29 -16.24 -6.11
CA VAL A 130 -6.21 -16.05 -4.65
C VAL A 130 -6.98 -14.77 -4.31
N LEU A 131 -8.17 -14.92 -3.73
CA LEU A 131 -9.03 -13.81 -3.38
C LEU A 131 -8.65 -13.26 -1.99
N GLU A 132 -8.68 -11.94 -1.84
CA GLU A 132 -8.51 -11.26 -0.55
C GLU A 132 -9.83 -10.65 -0.07
N GLY A 133 -10.18 -10.92 1.19
CA GLY A 133 -11.26 -10.22 1.89
C GLY A 133 -10.85 -8.85 2.42
N ALA A 134 -11.82 -8.04 2.84
CA ALA A 134 -11.57 -6.75 3.49
C ALA A 134 -12.09 -6.74 4.93
N GLY A 135 -11.28 -6.30 5.89
CA GLY A 135 -11.71 -6.30 7.30
C GLY A 135 -12.02 -7.71 7.81
N SER A 136 -13.07 -7.80 8.64
CA SER A 136 -13.65 -9.04 9.16
C SER A 136 -14.89 -9.46 8.37
N PRO A 137 -15.12 -10.76 8.12
CA PRO A 137 -16.38 -11.23 7.54
C PRO A 137 -17.55 -11.16 8.53
N ALA A 138 -17.29 -10.93 9.82
CA ALA A 138 -18.30 -10.82 10.87
C ALA A 138 -18.71 -9.35 11.17
N GLU A 139 -18.58 -8.46 10.19
CA GLU A 139 -19.09 -7.08 10.27
C GLU A 139 -20.62 -7.07 10.14
N ILE A 140 -21.30 -7.45 11.22
CA ILE A 140 -22.76 -7.66 11.28
C ILE A 140 -23.57 -6.45 10.76
N ASN A 141 -23.01 -5.25 10.86
CA ASN A 141 -23.67 -4.00 10.44
C ASN A 141 -23.59 -3.77 8.92
N LEU A 142 -22.80 -4.55 8.18
CA LEU A 142 -22.50 -4.32 6.76
C LEU A 142 -22.80 -5.53 5.86
N ASN A 143 -23.33 -6.63 6.43
CA ASN A 143 -23.41 -7.93 5.77
C ASN A 143 -24.45 -8.00 4.62
N ASP A 144 -25.59 -7.31 4.71
CA ASP A 144 -26.72 -7.47 3.75
C ASP A 144 -26.39 -7.12 2.29
N ARG A 145 -25.23 -6.51 2.04
CA ARG A 145 -24.77 -6.07 0.73
C ARG A 145 -23.26 -6.25 0.55
N ASP A 146 -22.72 -7.29 1.16
CA ASP A 146 -21.29 -7.56 1.14
C ASP A 146 -20.82 -7.90 -0.29
N ILE A 147 -19.76 -7.23 -0.72
CA ILE A 147 -19.05 -7.51 -1.99
C ILE A 147 -17.57 -7.79 -1.75
N VAL A 148 -17.12 -7.83 -0.49
CA VAL A 148 -15.71 -7.89 -0.10
C VAL A 148 -15.35 -9.13 0.70
N ASN A 149 -16.31 -9.78 1.38
CA ASN A 149 -16.05 -10.98 2.17
C ASN A 149 -16.93 -12.16 1.73
N MET A 150 -17.89 -12.58 2.56
CA MET A 150 -18.74 -13.74 2.31
C MET A 150 -19.65 -13.54 1.10
N GLY A 151 -20.08 -12.31 0.83
CA GLY A 151 -20.82 -12.00 -0.40
C GLY A 151 -19.98 -12.26 -1.65
N MET A 152 -18.69 -11.90 -1.63
CA MET A 152 -17.76 -12.23 -2.71
C MET A 152 -17.50 -13.74 -2.80
N ALA A 153 -17.25 -14.40 -1.67
CA ALA A 153 -17.06 -15.86 -1.63
C ALA A 153 -18.27 -16.61 -2.21
N LYS A 154 -19.49 -16.16 -1.89
CA LYS A 154 -20.74 -16.71 -2.42
C LYS A 154 -20.89 -16.45 -3.92
N MET A 155 -20.53 -15.24 -4.38
CA MET A 155 -20.66 -14.84 -5.79
C MET A 155 -19.86 -15.75 -6.74
N VAL A 156 -18.69 -16.22 -6.30
CA VAL A 156 -17.81 -17.06 -7.13
C VAL A 156 -17.75 -18.52 -6.67
N ASP A 157 -18.45 -18.87 -5.59
CA ASP A 157 -18.40 -20.18 -4.94
C ASP A 157 -16.99 -20.56 -4.41
N ALA A 158 -16.28 -19.60 -3.82
CA ALA A 158 -14.94 -19.83 -3.28
C ALA A 158 -14.98 -20.46 -1.88
N PRO A 159 -14.11 -21.45 -1.59
CA PRO A 159 -13.79 -21.83 -0.23
C PRO A 159 -13.04 -20.69 0.47
N VAL A 160 -13.21 -20.59 1.78
CA VAL A 160 -12.65 -19.51 2.60
C VAL A 160 -11.69 -20.06 3.65
N ILE A 161 -10.53 -19.42 3.78
CA ILE A 161 -9.61 -19.58 4.91
C ILE A 161 -9.64 -18.29 5.74
N LEU A 162 -9.85 -18.44 7.05
CA LEU A 162 -9.84 -17.34 8.00
C LEU A 162 -8.44 -17.17 8.61
N VAL A 163 -7.91 -15.96 8.57
CA VAL A 163 -6.62 -15.59 9.16
C VAL A 163 -6.85 -14.90 10.50
N ALA A 164 -6.17 -15.34 11.54
CA ALA A 164 -6.25 -14.74 12.87
C ALA A 164 -4.87 -14.35 13.38
N ASP A 165 -4.69 -13.08 13.73
CA ASP A 165 -3.44 -12.55 14.29
C ASP A 165 -3.36 -12.83 15.80
N ILE A 166 -2.36 -13.61 16.22
CA ILE A 166 -2.16 -13.93 17.63
C ILE A 166 -1.33 -12.88 18.38
N ASP A 167 -0.56 -12.04 17.69
CA ASP A 167 0.29 -11.01 18.31
C ASP A 167 -0.55 -9.94 19.03
N LYS A 168 -1.82 -9.80 18.63
CA LYS A 168 -2.82 -8.93 19.27
C LYS A 168 -3.44 -9.50 20.54
N GLY A 169 -3.19 -10.76 20.86
CA GLY A 169 -3.86 -11.49 21.94
C GLY A 169 -5.30 -11.91 21.58
N GLY A 170 -5.86 -12.81 22.40
CA GLY A 170 -7.26 -13.24 22.27
C GLY A 170 -7.61 -14.05 21.01
N VAL A 171 -6.62 -14.62 20.31
CA VAL A 171 -6.80 -15.25 18.99
C VAL A 171 -7.96 -16.26 18.91
N PHE A 172 -8.10 -17.13 19.91
CA PHE A 172 -9.15 -18.15 19.93
C PHE A 172 -10.55 -17.56 20.09
N ALA A 173 -10.68 -16.49 20.89
CA ALA A 173 -11.94 -15.77 21.04
C ALA A 173 -12.30 -15.05 19.73
N SER A 174 -11.32 -14.44 19.05
CA SER A 174 -11.51 -13.80 17.74
C SER A 174 -11.94 -14.80 16.67
N ILE A 175 -11.31 -15.98 16.61
CA ILE A 175 -11.71 -17.07 15.70
C ILE A 175 -13.14 -17.51 16.02
N TYR A 176 -13.40 -17.88 17.28
CA TYR A 176 -14.71 -18.39 17.71
C TYR A 176 -15.83 -17.37 17.44
N GLY A 177 -15.64 -16.13 17.89
CA GLY A 177 -16.61 -15.05 17.70
C GLY A 177 -16.90 -14.79 16.22
N THR A 178 -15.85 -14.72 15.38
CA THR A 178 -16.03 -14.54 13.93
C THR A 178 -16.87 -15.68 13.35
N ILE A 179 -16.54 -16.93 13.64
CA ILE A 179 -17.23 -18.10 13.08
C ILE A 179 -18.69 -18.20 13.56
N MET A 180 -18.94 -17.89 14.83
CA MET A 180 -20.27 -18.01 15.42
C MET A 180 -21.22 -16.88 15.02
N LEU A 181 -20.70 -15.72 14.62
CA LEU A 181 -21.50 -14.61 14.09
C LEU A 181 -21.93 -14.78 12.62
N LEU A 182 -21.32 -15.71 11.90
CA LEU A 182 -21.68 -16.03 10.51
C LEU A 182 -22.95 -16.86 10.43
N LYS A 183 -23.72 -16.64 9.35
CA LYS A 183 -24.87 -17.49 8.98
C LYS A 183 -24.39 -18.89 8.61
N ASP A 184 -25.26 -19.89 8.75
CA ASP A 184 -24.88 -21.30 8.47
C ASP A 184 -24.34 -21.51 7.05
N GLU A 185 -24.91 -20.83 6.05
CA GLU A 185 -24.44 -20.89 4.66
C GLU A 185 -23.04 -20.29 4.47
N GLU A 186 -22.71 -19.23 5.22
CA GLU A 186 -21.40 -18.56 5.19
C GLU A 186 -20.37 -19.41 5.94
N ARG A 187 -20.76 -19.93 7.12
CA ARG A 187 -19.93 -20.83 7.93
C ARG A 187 -19.55 -22.09 7.15
N ALA A 188 -20.46 -22.63 6.33
CA ALA A 188 -20.17 -23.78 5.47
C ALA A 188 -19.05 -23.51 4.44
N ARG A 189 -18.77 -22.25 4.09
CA ARG A 189 -17.67 -21.87 3.19
C ARG A 189 -16.32 -21.80 3.88
N LEU A 190 -16.28 -21.66 5.21
CA LEU A 190 -15.04 -21.71 5.98
C LEU A 190 -14.49 -23.13 6.00
N LYS A 191 -13.33 -23.32 5.38
CA LYS A 191 -12.67 -24.63 5.25
C LYS A 191 -11.36 -24.73 6.03
N GLY A 192 -10.87 -23.63 6.58
CA GLY A 192 -9.70 -23.66 7.43
C GLY A 192 -9.41 -22.34 8.13
N VAL A 193 -8.52 -22.41 9.12
CA VAL A 193 -7.97 -21.26 9.84
C VAL A 193 -6.45 -21.26 9.72
N ILE A 194 -5.87 -20.08 9.53
CA ILE A 194 -4.43 -19.82 9.66
C ILE A 194 -4.23 -18.89 10.86
N ILE A 195 -3.47 -19.35 11.85
CA ILE A 195 -3.01 -18.50 12.95
C ILE A 195 -1.72 -17.82 12.51
N ASN A 196 -1.70 -16.49 12.50
CA ASN A 196 -0.60 -15.69 11.96
C ASN A 196 0.19 -15.00 13.08
N LYS A 197 1.46 -14.67 12.81
CA LYS A 197 2.39 -13.94 13.70
C LYS A 197 2.67 -14.63 15.04
N PHE A 198 2.70 -15.96 15.07
CA PHE A 198 3.00 -16.69 16.30
C PHE A 198 4.44 -16.52 16.79
N ARG A 199 4.64 -16.31 18.09
CA ARG A 199 5.96 -16.24 18.73
C ARG A 199 6.10 -17.36 19.74
N GLY A 200 7.16 -18.15 19.62
CA GLY A 200 7.46 -19.26 20.54
C GLY A 200 7.36 -20.63 19.89
N ASP A 201 7.22 -21.67 20.72
CA ASP A 201 7.09 -23.06 20.29
C ASP A 201 5.61 -23.41 20.02
N VAL A 202 5.32 -23.85 18.79
CA VAL A 202 3.96 -24.20 18.33
C VAL A 202 3.37 -25.33 19.18
N ALA A 203 4.20 -26.19 19.79
CA ALA A 203 3.73 -27.24 20.70
C ALA A 203 2.92 -26.69 21.88
N LEU A 204 3.19 -25.46 22.33
CA LEU A 204 2.45 -24.80 23.40
C LEU A 204 1.05 -24.33 22.96
N LEU A 205 0.83 -24.16 21.66
CA LEU A 205 -0.44 -23.71 21.09
C LEU A 205 -1.40 -24.87 20.81
N GLN A 206 -0.88 -26.10 20.71
CA GLN A 206 -1.61 -27.29 20.29
C GLN A 206 -2.91 -27.57 21.09
N PRO A 207 -2.95 -27.49 22.44
CA PRO A 207 -4.20 -27.70 23.18
C PRO A 207 -5.29 -26.68 22.84
N GLY A 208 -4.90 -25.43 22.57
CA GLY A 208 -5.84 -24.39 22.16
C GLY A 208 -6.37 -24.60 20.73
N ILE A 209 -5.52 -25.10 19.84
CA ILE A 209 -5.90 -25.50 18.47
C ILE A 209 -6.95 -26.61 18.52
N GLU A 210 -6.70 -27.67 19.28
CA GLU A 210 -7.65 -28.79 19.42
C GLU A 210 -9.00 -28.33 19.98
N MET A 211 -8.98 -27.42 20.96
CA MET A 211 -10.19 -26.86 21.53
C MET A 211 -10.98 -26.02 20.51
N ILE A 212 -10.32 -25.13 19.75
CA ILE A 212 -11.03 -24.28 18.78
C ILE A 212 -11.55 -25.10 17.59
N GLU A 213 -10.81 -26.10 17.13
CA GLU A 213 -11.25 -27.03 16.10
C GLU A 213 -12.49 -27.81 16.56
N ALA A 214 -12.51 -28.29 17.81
CA ALA A 214 -13.67 -28.98 18.38
C ALA A 214 -14.91 -28.07 18.53
N LEU A 215 -14.70 -26.80 18.91
CA LEU A 215 -15.78 -25.82 19.08
C LEU A 215 -16.39 -25.33 17.76
N THR A 216 -15.58 -25.24 16.71
CA THR A 216 -15.98 -24.59 15.45
C THR A 216 -16.20 -25.58 14.31
N ASN A 217 -15.66 -26.80 14.43
CA ASN A 217 -15.58 -27.80 13.37
C ASN A 217 -14.85 -27.29 12.11
N VAL A 218 -13.96 -26.31 12.26
CA VAL A 218 -13.11 -25.77 11.19
C VAL A 218 -11.65 -26.07 11.55
N PRO A 219 -10.87 -26.74 10.67
CA PRO A 219 -9.51 -27.12 10.98
C PRO A 219 -8.55 -25.91 10.98
N VAL A 220 -7.57 -25.91 11.87
CA VAL A 220 -6.39 -25.04 11.78
C VAL A 220 -5.40 -25.72 10.83
N ILE A 221 -5.20 -25.10 9.68
CA ILE A 221 -4.37 -25.66 8.61
C ILE A 221 -2.95 -25.08 8.58
N GLY A 222 -2.67 -24.05 9.39
CA GLY A 222 -1.33 -23.49 9.51
C GLY A 222 -1.16 -22.56 10.70
N VAL A 223 0.07 -22.51 11.22
CA VAL A 223 0.51 -21.57 12.25
C VAL A 223 1.75 -20.88 11.73
N ILE A 224 1.61 -19.65 11.25
CA ILE A 224 2.71 -18.88 10.65
C ILE A 224 3.46 -18.16 11.78
N PRO A 225 4.77 -18.40 11.94
CA PRO A 225 5.54 -17.70 12.94
C PRO A 225 5.70 -16.23 12.56
N TYR A 226 5.93 -15.37 13.55
CA TYR A 226 6.36 -14.01 13.30
C TYR A 226 7.69 -14.04 12.54
N ALA A 227 7.71 -13.42 11.36
CA ALA A 227 8.89 -13.30 10.52
C ALA A 227 9.21 -11.82 10.30
N ASN A 228 10.50 -11.48 10.36
CA ASN A 228 10.97 -10.15 9.99
C ASN A 228 11.13 -10.09 8.47
N LEU A 229 10.02 -9.84 7.78
CA LEU A 229 9.97 -9.65 6.33
C LEU A 229 9.95 -8.16 6.01
N GLN A 230 10.75 -7.74 5.04
CA GLN A 230 10.85 -6.34 4.60
C GLN A 230 9.94 -6.11 3.39
N LEU A 231 8.63 -6.23 3.61
CA LEU A 231 7.61 -6.07 2.57
C LEU A 231 6.97 -4.69 2.66
N GLU A 232 6.41 -4.20 1.54
CA GLU A 232 5.66 -2.95 1.52
C GLU A 232 4.42 -3.03 2.43
N GLU A 233 4.14 -1.92 3.11
CA GLU A 233 2.98 -1.78 3.98
C GLU A 233 1.75 -1.33 3.15
N GLU A 234 0.56 -1.82 3.52
CA GLU A 234 -0.68 -1.60 2.75
C GLU A 234 -1.32 -0.23 2.99
N ASP A 235 -1.38 0.20 4.25
CA ASP A 235 -2.17 1.36 4.68
C ASP A 235 -1.42 2.27 5.67
N SER A 236 -1.99 3.46 5.90
CA SER A 236 -1.40 4.47 6.77
C SER A 236 -1.39 4.08 8.26
N VAL A 237 -2.08 3.00 8.67
CA VAL A 237 -2.00 2.51 10.06
C VAL A 237 -0.57 2.10 10.37
N ALA A 238 0.16 1.58 9.38
CA ALA A 238 1.54 1.18 9.55
C ALA A 238 2.49 2.35 9.90
N LEU A 239 2.11 3.60 9.57
CA LEU A 239 2.86 4.80 9.94
C LEU A 239 2.96 5.01 11.45
N SER A 240 2.03 4.48 12.25
CA SER A 240 2.09 4.60 13.72
C SER A 240 3.33 3.93 14.30
N GLY A 241 3.81 2.85 13.67
CA GLY A 241 4.99 2.08 14.07
C GLY A 241 6.31 2.59 13.52
N LYS A 242 6.31 3.59 12.63
CA LYS A 242 7.52 4.14 12.05
C LYS A 242 8.34 4.94 13.08
N LYS A 243 9.67 4.87 12.95
CA LYS A 243 10.63 5.55 13.84
C LYS A 243 10.49 7.06 13.71
N THR A 244 10.62 7.78 14.83
CA THR A 244 10.65 9.26 14.87
C THR A 244 12.05 9.81 15.18
N THR A 245 12.94 8.97 15.71
CA THR A 245 14.31 9.33 16.07
C THR A 245 15.31 8.78 15.07
N ALA A 246 16.38 9.55 14.82
CA ALA A 246 17.49 9.11 13.98
C ALA A 246 18.27 7.96 14.65
N ASP A 247 18.94 7.16 13.83
CA ASP A 247 19.95 6.20 14.27
C ASP A 247 21.31 6.89 14.24
N ASP A 248 21.90 7.11 15.41
CA ASP A 248 23.19 7.80 15.56
C ASP A 248 24.36 7.07 14.86
N ASN A 249 24.18 5.79 14.50
CA ASN A 249 25.18 5.01 13.79
C ASN A 249 25.02 5.06 12.26
N ALA A 250 23.93 5.62 11.74
CA ALA A 250 23.71 5.76 10.31
C ALA A 250 24.60 6.86 9.71
N LEU A 251 24.97 6.69 8.43
CA LEU A 251 25.73 7.69 7.69
C LEU A 251 24.87 8.90 7.32
N LEU A 252 23.62 8.65 6.93
CA LEU A 252 22.65 9.67 6.52
C LEU A 252 21.36 9.58 7.35
N ASP A 253 20.84 10.73 7.74
CA ASP A 253 19.51 10.90 8.35
C ASP A 253 18.54 11.49 7.32
N ILE A 254 17.53 10.71 6.94
CA ILE A 254 16.45 11.11 6.04
C ILE A 254 15.16 11.21 6.84
N ALA A 255 14.61 12.41 6.89
CA ALA A 255 13.38 12.69 7.61
C ALA A 255 12.23 12.95 6.66
N ILE A 256 11.09 12.32 6.91
CA ILE A 256 9.89 12.38 6.09
C ILE A 256 8.78 13.03 6.90
N VAL A 257 8.12 14.05 6.36
CA VAL A 257 7.01 14.69 7.05
C VAL A 257 5.81 13.75 7.09
N CYS A 258 5.33 13.42 8.29
CA CYS A 258 4.18 12.53 8.48
C CYS A 258 2.87 13.32 8.35
N LEU A 259 2.45 13.58 7.12
CA LEU A 259 1.21 14.31 6.85
C LEU A 259 -0.04 13.49 7.24
N PRO A 260 -1.10 14.12 7.78
CA PRO A 260 -2.36 13.44 8.10
C PRO A 260 -3.00 12.69 6.92
N ARG A 261 -2.92 13.25 5.70
CA ARG A 261 -3.47 12.65 4.47
C ARG A 261 -2.37 12.16 3.53
N ILE A 262 -1.22 11.76 4.09
CA ILE A 262 -0.10 11.18 3.34
C ILE A 262 -0.57 10.05 2.43
N SER A 263 -0.12 10.12 1.18
CA SER A 263 -0.36 9.10 0.15
C SER A 263 0.95 8.59 -0.41
N ASN A 264 0.94 7.34 -0.87
CA ASN A 264 2.08 6.73 -1.57
C ASN A 264 3.36 6.72 -0.72
N PHE A 265 3.26 6.55 0.60
CA PHE A 265 4.42 6.52 1.49
C PHE A 265 5.36 5.33 1.20
N THR A 266 4.91 4.36 0.40
CA THR A 266 5.73 3.26 -0.12
C THR A 266 6.87 3.74 -1.02
N ASP A 267 6.81 4.96 -1.57
CA ASP A 267 7.89 5.57 -2.36
C ASP A 267 9.22 5.67 -1.60
N PHE A 268 9.17 5.59 -0.27
CA PHE A 268 10.34 5.71 0.60
C PHE A 268 10.89 4.36 1.05
N HIS A 269 10.22 3.26 0.71
CA HIS A 269 10.66 1.93 1.12
C HIS A 269 12.06 1.59 0.58
N VAL A 270 12.39 2.05 -0.63
CA VAL A 270 13.74 1.90 -1.18
C VAL A 270 14.80 2.55 -0.30
N LEU A 271 14.49 3.63 0.43
CA LEU A 271 15.41 4.29 1.37
C LEU A 271 15.58 3.45 2.65
N GLU A 272 14.48 2.88 3.15
CA GLU A 272 14.45 2.08 4.38
C GLU A 272 15.27 0.78 4.28
N ILE A 273 15.44 0.24 3.07
CA ILE A 273 16.19 -1.02 2.85
C ILE A 273 17.69 -0.79 2.61
N GLN A 274 18.15 0.46 2.46
CA GLN A 274 19.56 0.73 2.22
C GLN A 274 20.36 0.65 3.53
N PRO A 275 21.55 0.03 3.52
CA PRO A 275 22.41 -0.02 4.70
C PRO A 275 22.91 1.38 5.11
N ASP A 276 23.09 1.60 6.41
CA ASP A 276 23.57 2.86 6.99
C ASP A 276 22.75 4.11 6.63
N ILE A 277 21.47 3.94 6.25
CA ILE A 277 20.52 5.04 6.06
C ILE A 277 19.49 4.98 7.19
N SER A 278 19.38 6.08 7.94
CA SER A 278 18.31 6.26 8.91
C SER A 278 17.13 6.92 8.21
N VAL A 279 15.97 6.26 8.21
CA VAL A 279 14.70 6.84 7.76
C VAL A 279 13.78 7.01 8.95
N ARG A 280 13.29 8.24 9.15
CA ARG A 280 12.39 8.59 10.26
C ARG A 280 11.27 9.52 9.82
N TYR A 281 10.20 9.54 10.59
CA TYR A 281 8.99 10.30 10.30
C TYR A 281 8.82 11.43 11.32
N ILE A 282 8.67 12.66 10.82
CA ILE A 282 8.46 13.87 11.63
C ILE A 282 6.96 14.07 11.82
N ARG A 283 6.49 14.00 13.06
CA ARG A 283 5.08 14.24 13.42
C ARG A 283 4.87 15.62 14.06
N SER A 284 5.92 16.17 14.65
CA SER A 284 5.93 17.44 15.34
C SER A 284 7.27 18.15 15.18
N THR A 285 7.34 19.43 15.56
CA THR A 285 8.61 20.19 15.56
C THR A 285 9.69 19.58 16.45
N ASN A 286 9.31 18.82 17.48
CA ASN A 286 10.26 18.13 18.37
C ASN A 286 10.99 16.98 17.66
N ASP A 287 10.34 16.37 16.67
CA ASP A 287 10.94 15.29 15.88
C ASP A 287 11.86 15.85 14.79
N PHE A 288 11.90 17.16 14.54
CA PHE A 288 12.53 17.70 13.32
C PHE A 288 14.02 17.39 13.24
N GLY A 289 14.78 17.57 14.34
CA GLY A 289 16.21 17.30 14.38
C GLY A 289 17.02 18.13 13.37
N ASN A 290 18.11 17.56 12.83
CA ASN A 290 18.91 18.15 11.75
C ASN A 290 19.16 17.10 10.66
N PRO A 291 18.14 16.75 9.85
CA PRO A 291 18.28 15.72 8.84
C PRO A 291 19.20 16.16 7.72
N ASP A 292 19.85 15.20 7.06
CA ASP A 292 20.63 15.44 5.85
C ASP A 292 19.70 15.69 4.66
N LEU A 293 18.53 15.03 4.64
CA LEU A 293 17.47 15.21 3.66
C LEU A 293 16.10 15.28 4.34
N LEU A 294 15.32 16.30 4.00
CA LEU A 294 13.90 16.38 4.34
C LEU A 294 13.05 16.02 3.11
N ILE A 295 12.08 15.13 3.29
CA ILE A 295 11.10 14.75 2.27
C ILE A 295 9.71 15.23 2.69
N ILE A 296 9.03 15.94 1.79
CA ILE A 296 7.60 16.23 1.91
C ILE A 296 6.85 15.30 0.95
N PRO A 297 6.08 14.32 1.47
CA PRO A 297 5.51 13.26 0.65
C PRO A 297 4.28 13.73 -0.13
N GLY A 298 3.73 12.83 -0.95
CA GLY A 298 2.42 13.04 -1.58
C GLY A 298 1.30 13.14 -0.54
N SER A 299 0.22 13.83 -0.92
CA SER A 299 -0.98 13.99 -0.11
C SER A 299 -2.22 13.77 -0.98
N LYS A 300 -3.28 13.19 -0.40
CA LYS A 300 -4.59 13.12 -1.04
C LYS A 300 -5.41 14.40 -0.85
N ASN A 301 -5.08 15.22 0.15
CA ASN A 301 -5.70 16.51 0.40
C ASN A 301 -4.62 17.51 0.80
N THR A 302 -4.02 18.10 -0.22
CA THR A 302 -2.81 18.91 -0.08
C THR A 302 -3.11 20.22 0.66
N ILE A 303 -4.33 20.76 0.52
CA ILE A 303 -4.74 21.99 1.20
C ILE A 303 -4.88 21.77 2.71
N GLU A 304 -5.59 20.73 3.14
CA GLU A 304 -5.72 20.40 4.56
C GLU A 304 -4.36 20.07 5.19
N ASP A 305 -3.52 19.31 4.49
CA ASP A 305 -2.19 18.99 5.00
C ASP A 305 -1.28 20.22 5.06
N MET A 306 -1.41 21.20 4.15
CA MET A 306 -0.71 22.48 4.24
C MET A 306 -1.17 23.31 5.44
N ALA A 307 -2.48 23.32 5.74
CA ALA A 307 -3.02 23.93 6.95
C ALA A 307 -2.46 23.24 8.22
N PHE A 308 -2.37 21.91 8.22
CA PHE A 308 -1.73 21.17 9.31
C PHE A 308 -0.25 21.56 9.51
N LEU A 309 0.52 21.77 8.44
CA LEU A 309 1.91 22.23 8.58
C LEU A 309 1.99 23.60 9.25
N GLU A 310 1.02 24.48 8.98
CA GLU A 310 0.94 25.80 9.62
C GLU A 310 0.56 25.68 11.11
N GLU A 311 -0.50 24.92 11.43
CA GLU A 311 -1.01 24.73 12.79
C GLU A 311 0.00 24.01 13.71
N SER A 312 0.71 23.01 13.19
CA SER A 312 1.72 22.25 13.93
C SER A 312 3.04 23.00 14.13
N GLY A 313 3.23 24.14 13.48
CA GLY A 313 4.49 24.88 13.46
C GLY A 313 5.57 24.27 12.56
N LEU A 314 5.30 23.13 11.90
CA LEU A 314 6.24 22.48 10.99
C LEU A 314 6.58 23.36 9.79
N LYS A 315 5.63 24.16 9.29
CA LYS A 315 5.85 25.16 8.23
C LYS A 315 7.09 26.03 8.49
N LYS A 316 7.18 26.59 9.71
CA LYS A 316 8.31 27.45 10.11
C LYS A 316 9.61 26.65 10.25
N ALA A 317 9.55 25.43 10.77
CA ALA A 317 10.72 24.57 10.91
C ALA A 317 11.31 24.19 9.53
N ILE A 318 10.45 23.87 8.57
CA ILE A 318 10.83 23.57 7.18
C ILE A 318 11.46 24.79 6.51
N GLN A 319 10.86 25.97 6.65
CA GLN A 319 11.40 27.22 6.11
C GLN A 319 12.77 27.54 6.71
N HIS A 320 12.92 27.43 8.02
CA HIS A 320 14.21 27.63 8.70
C HIS A 320 15.29 26.62 8.24
N PHE A 321 14.90 25.38 8.00
CA PHE A 321 15.81 24.37 7.44
C PHE A 321 16.24 24.72 6.01
N ALA A 322 15.33 25.23 5.18
CA ALA A 322 15.63 25.73 3.85
C ALA A 322 16.56 26.95 3.88
N GLU A 323 16.34 27.91 4.78
CA GLU A 323 17.20 29.09 4.98
C GLU A 323 18.64 28.71 5.35
N LYS A 324 18.81 27.61 6.08
CA LYS A 324 20.11 27.00 6.40
C LYS A 324 20.67 26.13 5.28
N ASN A 325 20.13 26.22 4.07
CA ASN A 325 20.57 25.48 2.89
C ASN A 325 20.39 23.96 2.99
N GLY A 326 19.40 23.52 3.77
CA GLY A 326 18.99 22.12 3.89
C GLY A 326 18.48 21.54 2.57
N LYS A 327 18.67 20.22 2.35
CA LYS A 327 18.15 19.53 1.16
C LYS A 327 16.70 19.14 1.38
N ILE A 328 15.81 19.57 0.50
CA ILE A 328 14.36 19.29 0.56
C ILE A 328 13.90 18.71 -0.76
N ILE A 329 13.17 17.59 -0.72
CA ILE A 329 12.51 17.00 -1.89
C ILE A 329 11.01 16.87 -1.60
N GLY A 330 10.18 17.53 -2.41
CA GLY A 330 8.73 17.40 -2.37
C GLY A 330 8.23 16.49 -3.50
N ILE A 331 7.38 15.52 -3.17
CA ILE A 331 6.76 14.62 -4.16
C ILE A 331 5.26 14.91 -4.25
N CYS A 332 4.75 15.11 -5.47
CA CYS A 332 3.33 15.34 -5.74
C CYS A 332 2.72 16.43 -4.86
N GLY A 333 1.85 16.12 -3.88
CA GLY A 333 1.33 17.09 -2.92
C GLY A 333 2.44 17.87 -2.20
N GLY A 334 3.54 17.22 -1.83
CA GLY A 334 4.70 17.89 -1.25
C GLY A 334 5.40 18.86 -2.21
N TYR A 335 5.42 18.58 -3.52
CA TYR A 335 5.89 19.55 -4.53
C TYR A 335 4.95 20.76 -4.58
N GLN A 336 3.65 20.55 -4.57
CA GLN A 336 2.66 21.62 -4.59
C GLN A 336 2.79 22.52 -3.35
N MET A 337 2.99 21.93 -2.17
CA MET A 337 3.23 22.65 -0.91
C MET A 337 4.52 23.47 -0.91
N LEU A 338 5.57 23.05 -1.63
CA LEU A 338 6.81 23.82 -1.75
C LEU A 338 6.62 25.14 -2.52
N GLY A 339 5.56 25.25 -3.33
CA GLY A 339 5.25 26.43 -4.14
C GLY A 339 4.83 27.66 -3.33
N GLU A 340 4.51 28.73 -4.05
CA GLU A 340 4.03 30.00 -3.48
C GLU A 340 2.56 29.90 -3.06
N LYS A 341 1.73 29.27 -3.90
CA LYS A 341 0.29 29.13 -3.65
C LYS A 341 -0.32 27.92 -4.31
N MET A 342 -1.44 27.48 -3.76
CA MET A 342 -2.29 26.41 -4.29
C MET A 342 -3.73 26.91 -4.39
N LEU A 343 -4.36 26.71 -5.54
CA LEU A 343 -5.69 27.19 -5.89
C LEU A 343 -6.63 26.00 -6.13
N ASP A 344 -7.78 25.98 -5.47
CA ASP A 344 -8.85 24.98 -5.67
C ASP A 344 -10.18 25.66 -6.05
N PRO A 345 -10.26 26.28 -7.23
CA PRO A 345 -11.44 27.05 -7.64
C PRO A 345 -12.73 26.19 -7.74
N ASN A 346 -12.57 24.88 -7.94
CA ASN A 346 -13.66 23.93 -8.11
C ASN A 346 -13.94 23.11 -6.84
N GLN A 347 -13.21 23.34 -5.74
CA GLN A 347 -13.35 22.59 -4.48
C GLN A 347 -13.17 21.08 -4.66
N VAL A 348 -12.17 20.70 -5.46
CA VAL A 348 -11.82 19.30 -5.78
C VAL A 348 -11.28 18.58 -4.55
N GLU A 349 -10.45 19.24 -3.75
CA GLU A 349 -9.84 18.66 -2.54
C GLU A 349 -10.43 19.24 -1.26
N SER A 350 -10.75 20.54 -1.23
CA SER A 350 -11.22 21.20 -0.01
C SER A 350 -12.23 22.31 -0.25
N SER A 351 -12.91 22.76 0.81
CA SER A 351 -13.77 23.94 0.76
C SER A 351 -12.99 25.27 0.67
N GLN A 352 -11.68 25.24 0.91
CA GLN A 352 -10.81 26.41 0.83
C GLN A 352 -10.33 26.59 -0.62
N LEU A 353 -10.66 27.75 -1.21
CA LEU A 353 -10.39 28.03 -2.62
C LEU A 353 -8.91 28.36 -2.90
N GLU A 354 -8.16 28.79 -1.89
CA GLU A 354 -6.76 29.16 -2.02
C GLU A 354 -6.03 29.04 -0.68
N ILE A 355 -4.78 28.59 -0.72
CA ILE A 355 -3.86 28.60 0.43
C ILE A 355 -2.44 28.95 -0.03
N ALA A 356 -1.72 29.69 0.81
CA ALA A 356 -0.29 29.95 0.61
C ALA A 356 0.53 28.70 0.92
N GLY A 357 1.48 28.37 0.04
CA GLY A 357 2.43 27.29 0.25
C GLY A 357 3.57 27.69 1.19
N LEU A 358 4.68 26.95 1.10
CA LEU A 358 5.92 27.22 1.83
C LEU A 358 6.72 28.37 1.22
N GLY A 359 6.47 28.71 -0.05
CA GLY A 359 7.17 29.78 -0.77
C GLY A 359 8.64 29.46 -1.06
N LEU A 360 8.97 28.17 -1.19
CA LEU A 360 10.35 27.69 -1.38
C LEU A 360 10.70 27.46 -2.85
N LEU A 361 9.69 27.32 -3.71
CA LEU A 361 9.79 27.25 -5.15
C LEU A 361 8.86 28.31 -5.76
N HIS A 362 9.32 29.00 -6.82
CA HIS A 362 8.49 29.97 -7.56
C HIS A 362 7.54 29.23 -8.51
N THR A 363 6.58 28.54 -7.91
CA THR A 363 5.58 27.71 -8.58
C THR A 363 4.20 27.96 -7.98
N GLU A 364 3.18 27.84 -8.82
CA GLU A 364 1.77 27.95 -8.42
C GLU A 364 1.01 26.72 -8.92
N THR A 365 0.22 26.11 -8.04
CA THR A 365 -0.58 24.92 -8.37
C THR A 365 -2.05 25.30 -8.48
N THR A 366 -2.75 24.81 -9.51
CA THR A 366 -4.21 24.85 -9.58
C THR A 366 -4.76 23.43 -9.64
N PHE A 367 -5.64 23.05 -8.71
CA PHE A 367 -6.35 21.78 -8.73
C PHE A 367 -7.39 21.78 -9.86
N GLN A 368 -7.43 20.68 -10.62
CA GLN A 368 -8.32 20.48 -11.75
C GLN A 368 -9.22 19.26 -11.51
N ASP A 369 -10.34 19.18 -12.22
CA ASP A 369 -11.28 18.05 -12.09
C ASP A 369 -10.76 16.75 -12.73
N GLN A 370 -9.78 16.86 -13.64
CA GLN A 370 -9.18 15.73 -14.35
C GLN A 370 -7.91 15.26 -13.66
N LYS A 371 -7.81 13.93 -13.45
CA LYS A 371 -6.60 13.29 -12.94
C LYS A 371 -5.60 13.08 -14.05
N GLN A 372 -4.35 13.43 -13.79
CA GLN A 372 -3.21 12.89 -14.51
C GLN A 372 -2.87 11.52 -13.91
N THR A 373 -2.88 10.47 -14.73
CA THR A 373 -2.45 9.11 -14.36
C THR A 373 -1.59 8.51 -15.47
N THR A 374 -0.28 8.51 -15.28
CA THR A 374 0.68 8.11 -16.32
C THR A 374 1.85 7.34 -15.73
N GLN A 375 2.37 6.36 -16.49
CA GLN A 375 3.72 5.85 -16.34
C GLN A 375 4.67 6.75 -17.12
N ILE A 376 5.80 7.12 -16.55
CA ILE A 376 6.75 8.05 -17.16
C ILE A 376 8.15 7.46 -17.20
N SER A 377 8.92 7.88 -18.19
CA SER A 377 10.38 7.84 -18.16
C SER A 377 10.96 9.15 -18.70
N GLY A 378 12.10 9.55 -18.15
CA GLY A 378 12.70 10.84 -18.47
C GLY A 378 14.12 10.97 -17.96
N VAL A 379 14.66 12.18 -18.12
CA VAL A 379 16.02 12.52 -17.70
C VAL A 379 15.98 13.73 -16.78
N THR A 380 16.55 13.61 -15.59
CA THR A 380 16.71 14.75 -14.69
C THR A 380 17.60 15.82 -15.34
N LEU A 381 17.54 17.07 -14.86
CA LEU A 381 18.48 18.10 -15.32
C LEU A 381 19.95 17.80 -15.00
N SER A 382 20.22 16.91 -14.04
CA SER A 382 21.55 16.40 -13.73
C SER A 382 21.99 15.24 -14.63
N GLY A 383 21.12 14.75 -15.52
CA GLY A 383 21.45 13.74 -16.53
C GLY A 383 21.17 12.30 -16.11
N GLU A 384 20.48 12.07 -14.99
CA GLU A 384 20.07 10.72 -14.57
C GLU A 384 18.79 10.29 -15.28
N GLN A 385 18.78 9.07 -15.78
CA GLN A 385 17.56 8.42 -16.26
C GLN A 385 16.67 8.08 -15.05
N VAL A 386 15.39 8.41 -15.14
CA VAL A 386 14.39 8.13 -14.12
C VAL A 386 13.13 7.55 -14.73
N GLU A 387 12.58 6.54 -14.06
CA GLU A 387 11.27 5.97 -14.31
C GLU A 387 10.37 6.14 -13.08
N GLY A 388 9.06 6.19 -13.30
CA GLY A 388 8.09 6.35 -12.23
C GLY A 388 6.69 6.54 -12.77
N TYR A 389 5.83 7.17 -11.98
CA TYR A 389 4.47 7.47 -12.40
C TYR A 389 3.96 8.80 -11.84
N GLU A 390 3.03 9.42 -12.54
CA GLU A 390 2.32 10.61 -12.09
C GLU A 390 0.90 10.23 -11.66
N ILE A 391 0.45 10.77 -10.53
CA ILE A 391 -0.91 10.60 -10.03
C ILE A 391 -1.38 11.85 -9.28
N HIS A 392 -1.93 12.83 -9.99
CA HIS A 392 -2.29 14.11 -9.38
C HIS A 392 -3.45 14.82 -10.08
N MET A 393 -4.12 15.69 -9.31
CA MET A 393 -5.14 16.65 -9.78
C MET A 393 -4.56 18.05 -10.00
N GLY A 394 -3.42 18.34 -9.36
CA GLY A 394 -2.80 19.66 -9.40
C GLY A 394 -2.05 19.87 -10.71
N LYS A 395 -2.28 21.01 -11.36
CA LYS A 395 -1.44 21.50 -12.45
C LYS A 395 -0.54 22.60 -11.92
N THR A 396 0.76 22.32 -11.85
CA THR A 396 1.75 23.30 -11.40
C THR A 396 2.35 24.06 -12.57
N THR A 397 2.40 25.38 -12.44
CA THR A 397 3.10 26.28 -13.35
C THR A 397 4.35 26.84 -12.68
N ARG A 398 5.41 27.00 -13.47
CA ARG A 398 6.69 27.58 -13.04
C ARG A 398 6.78 29.04 -13.48
N SER A 399 7.37 29.88 -12.64
CA SER A 399 7.86 31.19 -13.07
C SER A 399 8.96 31.04 -14.13
N LYS A 400 9.13 32.05 -15.00
CA LYS A 400 10.05 31.99 -16.16
C LYS A 400 11.50 31.58 -15.85
N ASN A 401 11.98 31.88 -14.65
CA ASN A 401 13.37 31.61 -14.25
C ASN A 401 13.52 30.32 -13.44
N THR A 402 12.43 29.61 -13.14
CA THR A 402 12.45 28.36 -12.39
C THR A 402 12.74 27.20 -13.33
N GLN A 403 13.83 26.49 -13.09
CA GLN A 403 14.21 25.32 -13.88
C GLN A 403 13.33 24.12 -13.52
N PRO A 404 12.98 23.25 -14.48
CA PRO A 404 12.31 21.98 -14.18
C PRO A 404 13.24 21.04 -13.41
N PHE A 405 12.72 19.96 -12.87
CA PHE A 405 13.54 18.88 -12.29
C PHE A 405 13.91 17.85 -13.36
N CYS A 406 12.96 17.51 -14.21
CA CYS A 406 13.07 16.42 -15.18
C CYS A 406 12.45 16.80 -16.53
N GLU A 407 13.06 16.34 -17.62
CA GLU A 407 12.43 16.26 -18.93
C GLU A 407 11.87 14.84 -19.10
N ILE A 408 10.54 14.73 -19.10
CA ILE A 408 9.84 13.49 -19.45
C ILE A 408 10.02 13.26 -20.94
N GLN A 409 10.35 12.03 -21.33
CA GLN A 409 10.62 11.65 -22.72
C GLN A 409 9.65 10.57 -23.23
N ALA A 410 9.02 9.84 -22.31
CA ALA A 410 7.94 8.92 -22.64
C ALA A 410 6.83 8.90 -21.58
N VAL A 411 5.61 8.70 -22.04
CA VAL A 411 4.38 8.59 -21.26
C VAL A 411 3.62 7.33 -21.71
N ASN A 412 3.32 6.44 -20.78
CA ASN A 412 2.66 5.15 -21.03
C ASN A 412 3.32 4.36 -22.20
N GLY A 413 4.65 4.41 -22.27
CA GLY A 413 5.44 3.77 -23.32
C GLY A 413 5.49 4.50 -24.68
N ASN A 414 4.80 5.63 -24.83
CA ASN A 414 4.79 6.44 -26.04
C ASN A 414 5.75 7.64 -25.90
N SER A 415 6.44 8.00 -26.98
CA SER A 415 7.34 9.15 -26.96
C SER A 415 6.54 10.45 -26.84
N GLU A 416 6.78 11.17 -25.76
CA GLU A 416 6.16 12.45 -25.44
C GLU A 416 7.15 13.28 -24.62
N ILE A 417 7.40 14.52 -25.04
CA ILE A 417 8.36 15.40 -24.35
C ILE A 417 7.63 16.51 -23.63
N HIS A 418 7.75 16.54 -22.31
CA HIS A 418 7.31 17.65 -21.47
C HIS A 418 8.20 17.76 -20.22
N GLN A 419 7.98 18.80 -19.42
CA GLN A 419 8.85 19.12 -18.28
C GLN A 419 8.12 18.94 -16.94
N ASP A 420 8.69 18.11 -16.07
CA ASP A 420 8.20 17.89 -14.71
C ASP A 420 9.02 18.67 -13.67
N GLY A 421 8.32 19.03 -12.58
CA GLY A 421 8.94 19.47 -11.35
C GLY A 421 9.53 20.86 -11.41
N ALA A 422 10.26 21.22 -10.36
CA ALA A 422 10.98 22.47 -10.24
C ALA A 422 12.20 22.32 -9.32
N VAL A 423 13.23 23.12 -9.57
CA VAL A 423 14.46 23.16 -8.77
C VAL A 423 14.75 24.60 -8.37
N SER A 424 15.08 24.82 -7.10
CA SER A 424 15.47 26.15 -6.62
C SER A 424 16.81 26.59 -7.23
N ALA A 425 17.09 27.90 -7.21
CA ALA A 425 18.36 28.44 -7.73
C ALA A 425 19.59 27.84 -7.01
N SER A 426 19.47 27.51 -5.72
CA SER A 426 20.52 26.84 -4.93
C SER A 426 20.60 25.32 -5.14
N LYS A 427 19.68 24.73 -5.94
CA LYS A 427 19.56 23.29 -6.23
C LYS A 427 19.32 22.38 -5.02
N ASN A 428 19.03 22.97 -3.86
CA ASN A 428 18.78 22.23 -2.64
C ASN A 428 17.30 21.93 -2.40
N ILE A 429 16.40 22.57 -3.13
CA ILE A 429 14.96 22.34 -3.03
C ILE A 429 14.50 21.83 -4.39
N ILE A 430 13.92 20.63 -4.38
CA ILE A 430 13.43 19.94 -5.58
C ILE A 430 11.96 19.60 -5.33
N GLY A 431 11.12 19.84 -6.33
CA GLY A 431 9.76 19.35 -6.37
C GLY A 431 9.54 18.55 -7.65
N THR A 432 8.79 17.45 -7.58
CA THR A 432 8.49 16.58 -8.73
C THR A 432 7.14 15.90 -8.56
N TYR A 433 6.44 15.60 -9.66
CA TYR A 433 5.27 14.72 -9.65
C TYR A 433 5.61 13.23 -9.74
N ILE A 434 6.88 12.89 -9.99
CA ILE A 434 7.34 11.52 -10.22
C ILE A 434 7.35 10.75 -8.90
N HIS A 435 6.33 9.93 -8.70
CA HIS A 435 6.34 8.89 -7.68
C HIS A 435 7.31 7.77 -8.08
N GLY A 436 8.01 7.19 -7.11
CA GLY A 436 9.06 6.20 -7.34
C GLY A 436 10.40 6.77 -7.80
N VAL A 437 10.60 8.11 -7.76
CA VAL A 437 11.87 8.73 -8.18
C VAL A 437 13.10 8.13 -7.47
N PHE A 438 12.97 7.77 -6.18
CA PHE A 438 14.04 7.14 -5.41
C PHE A 438 14.31 5.67 -5.78
N ASP A 439 13.39 5.01 -6.49
CA ASP A 439 13.57 3.61 -6.92
C ASP A 439 14.65 3.49 -8.01
N ASN A 440 15.04 4.62 -8.61
CA ASN A 440 16.08 4.73 -9.63
C ASN A 440 17.48 4.74 -9.00
N SER A 441 18.19 3.60 -9.08
CA SER A 441 19.47 3.41 -8.39
C SER A 441 20.54 4.46 -8.69
N THR A 442 20.64 4.94 -9.93
CA THR A 442 21.61 5.98 -10.31
C THR A 442 21.30 7.32 -9.65
N PHE A 443 20.03 7.74 -9.71
CA PHE A 443 19.56 8.95 -9.05
C PHE A 443 19.79 8.87 -7.53
N LEU A 444 19.40 7.76 -6.91
CA LEU A 444 19.56 7.57 -5.46
C LEU A 444 21.03 7.58 -5.03
N LYS A 445 21.91 6.92 -5.80
CA LYS A 445 23.36 6.93 -5.55
C LYS A 445 23.94 8.34 -5.61
N ASN A 446 23.56 9.12 -6.63
CA ASN A 446 24.03 10.49 -6.80
C ASN A 446 23.51 11.40 -5.69
N LEU A 447 22.25 11.22 -5.27
CA LEU A 447 21.68 11.92 -4.13
C LEU A 447 22.46 11.63 -2.83
N PHE A 448 22.73 10.36 -2.52
CA PHE A 448 23.53 10.01 -1.33
C PHE A 448 24.94 10.59 -1.41
N HIS A 449 25.57 10.55 -2.57
CA HIS A 449 26.88 11.17 -2.76
C HIS A 449 26.84 12.69 -2.51
N GLU A 450 25.84 13.40 -3.04
CA GLU A 450 25.65 14.83 -2.80
C GLU A 450 25.51 15.14 -1.30
N LEU A 451 24.70 14.35 -0.58
CA LEU A 451 24.48 14.52 0.86
C LEU A 451 25.75 14.25 1.66
N LEU A 452 26.50 13.19 1.35
CA LEU A 452 27.75 12.84 2.04
C LEU A 452 28.86 13.88 1.80
N MET A 453 28.94 14.44 0.59
CA MET A 453 29.90 15.49 0.27
C MET A 453 29.69 16.74 1.15
N LYS A 454 28.43 17.07 1.50
CA LYS A 454 28.14 18.16 2.46
C LYS A 454 28.66 17.85 3.87
N LYS A 455 28.75 16.57 4.23
CA LYS A 455 29.32 16.08 5.51
C LYS A 455 30.83 15.86 5.45
N GLN A 456 31.50 16.28 4.38
CA GLN A 456 32.94 16.05 4.14
C GLN A 456 33.31 14.55 4.10
N GLN A 457 32.35 13.70 3.72
CA GLN A 457 32.56 12.27 3.48
C GLN A 457 32.53 12.03 1.96
N MET A 458 33.45 11.19 1.46
CA MET A 458 33.69 11.12 0.01
C MET A 458 32.67 10.26 -0.74
N THR A 459 32.25 9.11 -0.19
CA THR A 459 31.41 8.15 -0.93
C THR A 459 30.55 7.32 0.00
N TYR A 460 29.35 6.97 -0.45
CA TYR A 460 28.54 5.92 0.16
C TYR A 460 29.24 4.56 -0.03
N PRO A 461 29.52 3.79 1.03
CA PRO A 461 30.40 2.61 0.95
C PRO A 461 29.72 1.37 0.37
N HIS A 462 28.40 1.40 0.19
CA HIS A 462 27.62 0.26 -0.29
C HIS A 462 27.11 0.48 -1.71
N GLU A 463 26.81 -0.61 -2.41
CA GLU A 463 26.01 -0.54 -3.63
C GLU A 463 24.54 -0.29 -3.28
N ILE A 464 23.84 0.47 -4.13
CA ILE A 464 22.39 0.66 -3.96
C ILE A 464 21.70 -0.68 -4.21
N THR A 465 20.97 -1.16 -3.22
CA THR A 465 20.13 -2.36 -3.36
C THR A 465 18.90 -2.00 -4.20
N PRO A 466 18.71 -2.56 -5.42
CA PRO A 466 17.56 -2.24 -6.24
C PRO A 466 16.27 -2.77 -5.61
N LEU A 467 15.24 -1.92 -5.52
CA LEU A 467 13.97 -2.26 -4.87
C LEU A 467 13.34 -3.54 -5.43
N LYS A 468 13.32 -3.68 -6.77
CA LYS A 468 12.76 -4.86 -7.45
C LYS A 468 13.45 -6.16 -7.04
N ALA A 469 14.79 -6.15 -6.95
CA ALA A 469 15.56 -7.34 -6.55
C ALA A 469 15.31 -7.69 -5.08
N HIS A 470 15.20 -6.68 -4.21
CA HIS A 470 14.86 -6.86 -2.81
C HIS A 470 13.46 -7.48 -2.64
N LYS A 471 12.44 -6.92 -3.30
CA LYS A 471 11.08 -7.46 -3.30
C LYS A 471 11.03 -8.93 -3.74
N GLU A 472 11.70 -9.28 -4.83
CA GLU A 472 11.79 -10.66 -5.32
C GLU A 472 12.37 -11.62 -4.26
N GLN A 473 13.40 -11.20 -3.53
CA GLN A 473 13.96 -11.98 -2.43
C GLN A 473 12.95 -12.18 -1.30
N GLU A 474 12.26 -11.10 -0.88
CA GLU A 474 11.28 -11.15 0.20
C GLU A 474 10.05 -11.99 -0.16
N TYR A 475 9.57 -11.93 -1.41
CA TYR A 475 8.50 -12.81 -1.89
C TYR A 475 8.88 -14.28 -1.79
N ASN A 476 10.10 -14.64 -2.18
CA ASN A 476 10.56 -16.03 -2.10
C ASN A 476 10.71 -16.49 -0.65
N LYS A 477 11.21 -15.64 0.26
CA LYS A 477 11.24 -15.91 1.71
C LYS A 477 9.84 -16.15 2.25
N LEU A 478 8.88 -15.31 1.89
CA LEU A 478 7.49 -15.43 2.28
C LEU A 478 6.85 -16.73 1.76
N ALA A 479 7.04 -17.08 0.48
CA ALA A 479 6.52 -18.33 -0.07
C ALA A 479 7.09 -19.56 0.66
N THR A 480 8.41 -19.55 0.94
CA THR A 480 9.07 -20.61 1.70
C THR A 480 8.52 -20.73 3.12
N LEU A 481 8.27 -19.58 3.75
CA LEU A 481 7.67 -19.50 5.09
C LEU A 481 6.28 -20.13 5.10
N LEU A 482 5.43 -19.79 4.13
CA LEU A 482 4.08 -20.35 4.05
C LEU A 482 4.11 -21.84 3.73
N GLU A 483 4.93 -22.28 2.77
CA GLU A 483 5.05 -23.70 2.41
C GLU A 483 5.47 -24.58 3.60
N LYS A 484 6.36 -24.07 4.45
CA LYS A 484 6.82 -24.79 5.66
C LYS A 484 5.75 -24.90 6.75
N ASN A 485 4.84 -23.93 6.85
CA ASN A 485 3.96 -23.76 8.01
C ASN A 485 2.47 -23.98 7.70
N ILE A 486 2.10 -24.11 6.42
CA ILE A 486 0.75 -24.49 5.98
C ILE A 486 0.77 -25.97 5.60
N GLN A 487 -0.26 -26.70 6.03
CA GLN A 487 -0.50 -28.07 5.63
C GLN A 487 -0.95 -28.09 4.16
N MET A 488 0.02 -28.16 3.23
CA MET A 488 -0.20 -27.98 1.80
C MET A 488 -1.21 -28.99 1.22
N ASP A 489 -1.19 -30.25 1.67
CA ASP A 489 -2.17 -31.27 1.26
C ASP A 489 -3.61 -30.85 1.59
N LYS A 490 -3.82 -30.20 2.75
CA LYS A 490 -5.13 -29.67 3.14
C LYS A 490 -5.50 -28.49 2.25
N LEU A 491 -4.60 -27.54 2.05
CA LEU A 491 -4.85 -26.38 1.19
C LEU A 491 -5.26 -26.81 -0.24
N GLU A 492 -4.54 -27.75 -0.84
CA GLU A 492 -4.84 -28.24 -2.18
C GLU A 492 -6.19 -28.98 -2.26
N LYS A 493 -6.55 -29.74 -1.22
CA LYS A 493 -7.88 -30.37 -1.10
C LYS A 493 -9.00 -29.33 -1.00
N ILE A 494 -8.81 -28.29 -0.18
CA ILE A 494 -9.78 -27.18 -0.06
C ILE A 494 -10.02 -26.53 -1.42
N MET A 495 -8.95 -26.23 -2.16
CA MET A 495 -9.03 -25.58 -3.47
C MET A 495 -9.73 -26.43 -4.53
N LYS A 496 -9.70 -27.77 -4.39
CA LYS A 496 -10.43 -28.72 -5.23
C LYS A 496 -11.88 -28.94 -4.80
N GLY A 497 -12.32 -28.31 -3.71
CA GLY A 497 -13.67 -28.48 -3.16
C GLY A 497 -13.85 -29.74 -2.31
N GLU A 498 -12.75 -30.39 -1.90
CA GLU A 498 -12.80 -31.58 -1.04
C GLU A 498 -13.03 -31.19 0.43
N THR A 499 -13.82 -31.99 1.13
CA THR A 499 -14.07 -31.79 2.57
C THR A 499 -12.91 -32.31 3.40
N ILE A 500 -12.38 -31.48 4.31
CA ILE A 500 -11.41 -31.89 5.31
C ILE A 500 -12.16 -32.22 6.60
N CYS A 501 -11.99 -33.45 7.09
CA CYS A 501 -12.50 -33.83 8.41
C CYS A 501 -11.55 -33.33 9.50
N VAL A 502 -12.12 -32.70 10.53
CA VAL A 502 -11.43 -32.50 11.81
C VAL A 502 -11.40 -33.86 12.54
N SER A 503 -10.22 -34.31 12.96
CA SER A 503 -10.14 -35.46 13.86
C SER A 503 -10.61 -34.98 15.24
N ILE A 504 -11.84 -35.32 15.63
CA ILE A 504 -12.39 -34.93 16.94
C ILE A 504 -11.92 -35.96 17.99
N PRO A 505 -10.95 -35.67 18.89
CA PRO A 505 -10.90 -36.39 20.15
C PRO A 505 -12.17 -36.02 20.95
N LYS A 506 -12.86 -37.02 21.49
CA LYS A 506 -14.09 -36.83 22.29
C LYS A 506 -13.86 -35.73 23.34
N PRO A 507 -14.76 -34.74 23.48
CA PRO A 507 -14.57 -33.69 24.45
C PRO A 507 -14.62 -34.28 25.87
N ALA A 508 -13.53 -34.12 26.62
CA ALA A 508 -13.60 -34.15 28.08
C ALA A 508 -14.22 -32.82 28.50
N ILE A 509 -15.55 -32.75 28.49
CA ILE A 509 -16.27 -31.67 29.18
C ILE A 509 -15.89 -31.84 30.66
N LYS A 510 -15.09 -30.91 31.20
CA LYS A 510 -14.96 -30.78 32.64
C LYS A 510 -16.27 -30.18 33.14
N GLU A 511 -17.03 -30.99 33.88
CA GLU A 511 -18.19 -30.57 34.68
C GLU A 511 -17.82 -29.47 35.68
#